data_AF-Q25AA1-F1
#
_entry.id   AF-Q25AA1-F1
#
_cell.length_a   1.000
_cell.length_b   1.000
_cell.length_c   1.000
_cell.angle_alpha   90.00
_cell.angle_beta   90.00
_cell.angle_gamma   90.00
#
_symmetry.space_group_name_H-M   'P 1'
#
loop_
_entity.id
_entity.type
_entity.pdbx_description
1 polymer ?
#
loop_
_entity_poly.entity_id
_entity_poly.type
_entity_poly.pdbx_seq_one_letter_code
_entity_poly.pdbx_strand_id
1 'polypeptide(L)'
;MRRRPFLDQRRPSSFKRRWQQRPWWFRLAVILLLALACLFLLLALRGSPDPDPVVLPSTDSSRSAATTSPLLHQRSYLDGVTDAFNMTDEMLSAHSFSRQLMDQISLAKTYLVVAKEANNLQFAAELSSQIRRAQSILAHAAAHGGTVTEQDAEKAIRDMSVLFFQAQQFRYDSAVTIMKLKGQIQSLEEKSKAEAEKSTKYGQIAAEELPKGLYCLGVRLTMEWFKTTELQRKFTERSPAVQSNLRDNSLYHYCVFSDNILAVSVVVNSTTLNSMHPEKIVFHLVTDEVNYAPMRAWFALNDYRGATVEIQKVEDFTWLNSSYVPVLKQLQDAATQNYYFSGSGNRGTPVKFRNPKYLSMLNHLRFYIPEIYPELRKVVFLDDDIVVQKDLSELFTINLNGNVMGAVETCMETFHRFHKYLNHSHPLIRAHFDPDACGWAFGMNVLDLVMWRNKNVTGIYHYWQERNADHTLWKLGSLPPGLLAFYGLVEPLDPKWHVLGLGYTTVDPATIKEGAVLHYNGNMKPWLKIGMEKYKGFWDNYVDYSHPLLQRCFTH
;
A
#
# COMPACT_ATOMS: atom_id res chain seq x y z
N MET A 1 10.54 30.66 -41.73
CA MET A 1 10.24 29.23 -41.98
C MET A 1 9.68 28.60 -40.71
N ARG A 2 8.38 28.33 -40.66
CA ARG A 2 7.66 27.83 -39.47
C ARG A 2 7.84 26.31 -39.34
N ARG A 3 8.38 25.86 -38.22
CA ARG A 3 8.45 24.43 -37.82
C ARG A 3 7.04 23.92 -37.49
N ARG A 4 6.64 22.79 -38.08
CA ARG A 4 5.40 22.07 -37.76
C ARG A 4 5.56 21.28 -36.45
N PRO A 5 4.53 21.17 -35.58
CA PRO A 5 4.57 20.31 -34.40
C PRO A 5 4.32 18.83 -34.75
N PHE A 6 5.08 17.95 -34.09
CA PHE A 6 5.29 16.53 -34.42
C PHE A 6 4.33 15.57 -33.65
N LEU A 7 3.09 15.97 -33.35
CA LEU A 7 2.25 15.26 -32.36
C LEU A 7 0.85 14.84 -32.84
N ASP A 8 0.68 14.46 -34.11
CA ASP A 8 -0.67 14.10 -34.63
C ASP A 8 -0.85 12.66 -35.13
N GLN A 9 -0.01 11.71 -34.68
CA GLN A 9 -0.22 10.29 -34.99
C GLN A 9 0.10 9.37 -33.82
N ARG A 10 -0.80 9.31 -32.83
CA ARG A 10 -0.87 8.18 -31.87
C ARG A 10 -2.32 7.91 -31.48
N ARG A 11 -2.96 6.96 -32.16
CA ARG A 11 -4.17 6.27 -31.68
C ARG A 11 -3.98 4.77 -31.91
N PRO A 12 -4.16 3.90 -30.90
CA PRO A 12 -4.21 2.47 -31.13
C PRO A 12 -5.50 2.07 -31.87
N SER A 13 -5.34 1.14 -32.81
CA SER A 13 -6.39 0.42 -33.55
C SER A 13 -6.87 -0.78 -32.68
N SER A 14 -8.00 -1.48 -32.84
CA SER A 14 -9.12 -1.45 -33.79
C SER A 14 -10.25 -2.46 -33.42
N PHE A 15 -10.53 -2.75 -32.13
CA PHE A 15 -11.57 -3.76 -31.80
C PHE A 15 -13.01 -3.21 -31.95
N LYS A 16 -13.30 -2.01 -31.41
CA LYS A 16 -14.64 -1.39 -31.50
C LYS A 16 -15.08 -1.09 -32.94
N ARG A 17 -14.16 -0.74 -33.84
CA ARG A 17 -14.48 -0.52 -35.28
C ARG A 17 -14.83 -1.83 -36.01
N ARG A 18 -14.22 -2.97 -35.65
CA ARG A 18 -14.51 -4.26 -36.29
C ARG A 18 -15.89 -4.83 -35.91
N TRP A 19 -16.40 -4.55 -34.71
CA TRP A 19 -17.75 -5.00 -34.31
C TRP A 19 -18.86 -4.23 -35.04
N GLN A 20 -18.67 -2.91 -35.22
CA GLN A 20 -19.65 -2.05 -35.89
C GLN A 20 -19.72 -2.23 -37.42
N GLN A 21 -18.81 -2.98 -38.04
CA GLN A 21 -18.85 -3.30 -39.47
C GLN A 21 -19.38 -4.69 -39.82
N ARG A 22 -19.70 -5.53 -38.82
CA ARG A 22 -20.33 -6.84 -39.11
C ARG A 22 -21.80 -6.66 -39.49
N PRO A 23 -22.31 -7.39 -40.49
CA PRO A 23 -23.70 -7.27 -40.92
C PRO A 23 -24.66 -7.64 -39.78
N TRP A 24 -25.85 -7.02 -39.75
CA TRP A 24 -26.74 -7.09 -38.58
C TRP A 24 -27.08 -8.54 -38.18
N TRP A 25 -27.29 -9.42 -39.15
CA TRP A 25 -27.62 -10.83 -38.91
C TRP A 25 -26.55 -11.56 -38.10
N PHE A 26 -25.28 -11.22 -38.27
CA PHE A 26 -24.19 -11.80 -37.48
C PHE A 26 -24.27 -11.38 -36.01
N ARG A 27 -24.62 -10.12 -35.73
CA ARG A 27 -24.79 -9.62 -34.35
C ARG A 27 -26.02 -10.25 -33.70
N LEU A 28 -27.10 -10.39 -34.45
CA LEU A 28 -28.31 -11.04 -33.98
C LEU A 28 -28.06 -12.51 -33.62
N ALA A 29 -27.29 -13.24 -34.44
CA ALA A 29 -26.94 -14.63 -34.20
C ALA A 29 -26.09 -14.82 -32.93
N VAL A 30 -25.12 -13.93 -32.67
CA VAL A 30 -24.31 -13.99 -31.44
C VAL A 30 -25.15 -13.69 -30.19
N ILE A 31 -26.08 -12.73 -30.27
CA ILE A 31 -27.00 -12.43 -29.17
C ILE A 31 -27.94 -13.61 -28.89
N LEU A 32 -28.45 -14.25 -29.93
CA LEU A 32 -29.30 -15.46 -29.80
C LEU A 32 -28.54 -16.64 -29.18
N LEU A 33 -27.28 -16.85 -29.56
CA LEU A 33 -26.42 -17.88 -28.97
C LEU A 33 -26.15 -17.63 -27.49
N LEU A 34 -25.90 -16.38 -27.10
CA LEU A 34 -25.71 -16.02 -25.69
C LEU A 34 -26.99 -16.17 -24.86
N ALA A 35 -28.15 -15.83 -25.45
CA ALA A 35 -29.44 -16.01 -24.80
C ALA A 35 -29.78 -17.51 -24.60
N LEU A 36 -29.50 -18.36 -25.60
CA LEU A 36 -29.65 -19.81 -25.49
C LEU A 36 -28.72 -20.41 -24.44
N ALA A 37 -27.47 -19.95 -24.36
CA ALA A 37 -26.52 -20.40 -23.34
C ALA A 37 -26.98 -20.03 -21.92
N CYS A 38 -27.52 -18.82 -21.71
CA CYS A 38 -28.12 -18.42 -20.43
C CYS A 38 -29.37 -19.25 -20.08
N LEU A 39 -30.22 -19.54 -21.05
CA LEU A 39 -31.41 -20.37 -20.83
C LEU A 39 -31.02 -21.80 -20.42
N PHE A 40 -29.97 -22.35 -21.03
CA PHE A 40 -29.44 -23.67 -20.69
C PHE A 40 -28.84 -23.71 -19.28
N LEU A 41 -28.12 -22.66 -18.87
CA LEU A 41 -27.60 -22.49 -17.50
C LEU A 41 -28.71 -22.39 -16.46
N LEU A 42 -29.78 -21.65 -16.75
CA LEU A 42 -30.94 -21.53 -15.86
C LEU A 42 -31.72 -22.84 -15.73
N LEU A 43 -31.80 -23.63 -16.80
CA LEU A 43 -32.42 -24.96 -16.77
C LEU A 43 -31.54 -25.96 -16.01
N ALA A 44 -30.22 -25.88 -16.13
CA ALA A 44 -29.28 -26.70 -15.37
C ALA A 44 -29.33 -26.40 -13.86
N LEU A 45 -29.51 -25.13 -13.47
CA LEU A 45 -29.64 -24.72 -12.08
C LEU A 45 -30.98 -25.12 -11.43
N ARG A 46 -32.02 -25.38 -12.23
CA ARG A 46 -33.33 -25.87 -11.74
C ARG A 46 -33.39 -27.37 -11.50
N GLY A 47 -32.36 -28.12 -11.92
CA GLY A 47 -32.34 -29.59 -11.87
C GLY A 47 -31.58 -30.21 -10.71
N SER A 48 -31.08 -29.43 -9.75
CA SER A 48 -30.31 -29.96 -8.62
C SER A 48 -31.23 -30.18 -7.39
N PRO A 49 -31.34 -31.39 -6.83
CA PRO A 49 -32.07 -31.61 -5.57
C PRO A 49 -31.28 -31.01 -4.39
N ASP A 50 -32.01 -30.42 -3.44
CA ASP A 50 -31.47 -29.84 -2.20
C ASP A 50 -30.66 -30.88 -1.38
N PRO A 51 -29.52 -30.50 -0.79
CA PRO A 51 -28.83 -31.36 0.17
C PRO A 51 -29.47 -31.27 1.56
N ASP A 52 -29.72 -32.43 2.17
CA ASP A 52 -30.23 -32.59 3.53
C ASP A 52 -29.31 -31.94 4.60
N PRO A 53 -29.83 -31.57 5.79
CA PRO A 53 -29.06 -30.88 6.82
C PRO A 53 -28.10 -31.84 7.55
N VAL A 54 -26.82 -31.45 7.60
CA VAL A 54 -25.76 -32.15 8.33
C VAL A 54 -25.95 -32.00 9.85
N VAL A 55 -26.10 -33.14 10.53
CA VAL A 55 -26.06 -33.28 12.00
C VAL A 55 -24.59 -33.34 12.45
N LEU A 56 -24.19 -32.45 13.37
CA LEU A 56 -22.88 -32.47 14.04
C LEU A 56 -22.96 -33.30 15.34
N PRO A 57 -22.11 -34.32 15.56
CA PRO A 57 -21.97 -34.94 16.87
C PRO A 57 -20.98 -34.18 17.76
N SER A 58 -21.34 -34.14 19.04
CA SER A 58 -20.63 -33.61 20.19
C SER A 58 -19.21 -34.17 20.38
N THR A 59 -18.32 -33.28 20.80
CA THR A 59 -16.97 -33.55 21.30
C THR A 59 -17.00 -34.34 22.59
N ASP A 60 -16.23 -35.43 22.65
CA ASP A 60 -15.89 -36.08 23.92
C ASP A 60 -14.36 -36.26 24.03
N SER A 61 -13.86 -35.99 25.22
CA SER A 61 -12.45 -35.85 25.55
C SER A 61 -11.83 -37.16 26.03
N SER A 62 -10.66 -37.55 25.50
CA SER A 62 -9.70 -38.36 26.27
C SER A 62 -8.28 -38.27 25.72
N ARG A 63 -7.33 -38.00 26.62
CA ARG A 63 -5.88 -37.94 26.44
C ARG A 63 -5.25 -39.32 26.28
N SER A 64 -4.19 -39.43 25.48
CA SER A 64 -3.00 -40.25 25.83
C SER A 64 -1.74 -39.78 25.11
N ALA A 65 -0.63 -39.77 25.86
CA ALA A 65 0.65 -39.14 25.60
C ALA A 65 1.69 -40.03 24.87
N ALA A 66 2.69 -39.41 24.22
CA ALA A 66 4.10 -39.86 24.06
C ALA A 66 4.86 -38.87 23.12
N THR A 67 5.66 -37.93 23.65
CA THR A 67 7.15 -37.91 23.80
C THR A 67 7.95 -37.46 22.54
N THR A 68 8.42 -36.20 22.49
CA THR A 68 9.83 -35.68 22.70
C THR A 68 10.64 -35.56 21.38
N SER A 69 11.38 -34.52 20.97
CA SER A 69 11.97 -33.26 21.52
C SER A 69 12.64 -32.47 20.33
N PRO A 70 13.43 -31.39 20.47
CA PRO A 70 13.27 -30.11 21.19
C PRO A 70 13.62 -28.86 20.32
N LEU A 71 12.77 -27.83 20.27
CA LEU A 71 13.18 -26.46 19.89
C LEU A 71 12.38 -25.43 20.71
N LEU A 72 12.87 -25.16 21.93
CA LEU A 72 12.62 -23.95 22.73
C LEU A 72 13.85 -23.05 22.49
N HIS A 73 13.79 -21.74 22.26
CA HIS A 73 13.04 -20.70 22.94
C HIS A 73 13.04 -19.43 22.07
N GLN A 74 11.89 -18.95 21.59
CA GLN A 74 11.59 -17.51 21.51
C GLN A 74 10.09 -17.27 21.27
N ARG A 75 9.22 -17.90 22.06
CA ARG A 75 7.75 -17.75 21.96
C ARG A 75 7.09 -17.16 23.20
N SER A 76 7.87 -16.68 24.15
CA SER A 76 7.36 -16.23 25.45
C SER A 76 7.47 -14.72 25.59
N TYR A 77 6.65 -13.94 24.89
CA TYR A 77 6.38 -12.54 25.28
C TYR A 77 5.01 -11.98 24.81
N LEU A 78 4.11 -12.80 24.23
CA LEU A 78 2.77 -12.36 23.83
C LEU A 78 1.64 -13.32 24.22
N ASP A 79 1.93 -14.46 24.84
CA ASP A 79 0.94 -15.44 25.31
C ASP A 79 0.38 -15.10 26.71
N GLY A 80 0.45 -13.81 27.09
CA GLY A 80 0.09 -13.30 28.41
C GLY A 80 -0.90 -12.14 28.40
N VAL A 81 -1.47 -11.78 27.24
CA VAL A 81 -2.72 -11.00 27.22
C VAL A 81 -3.82 -12.02 27.02
N THR A 82 -4.44 -12.37 28.13
CA THR A 82 -5.56 -13.29 28.25
C THR A 82 -6.58 -13.12 27.13
N ASP A 83 -7.29 -14.21 26.81
CA ASP A 83 -8.65 -14.25 26.27
C ASP A 83 -9.58 -13.36 27.11
N ALA A 84 -9.38 -12.05 27.05
CA ALA A 84 -10.20 -11.05 27.69
C ALA A 84 -11.45 -10.94 26.85
N PHE A 85 -12.58 -11.27 27.45
CA PHE A 85 -13.91 -11.07 26.89
C PHE A 85 -13.99 -9.71 26.17
N ASN A 86 -14.09 -9.75 24.85
CA ASN A 86 -14.13 -8.53 24.06
C ASN A 86 -15.58 -8.02 24.06
N MET A 87 -15.93 -7.19 25.06
CA MET A 87 -17.24 -6.52 25.16
C MET A 87 -17.67 -5.90 23.82
N THR A 88 -16.70 -5.46 23.00
CA THR A 88 -16.93 -4.96 21.64
C THR A 88 -17.61 -5.97 20.71
N ASP A 89 -17.20 -7.24 20.75
CA ASP A 89 -17.77 -8.31 19.92
C ASP A 89 -19.17 -8.68 20.40
N GLU A 90 -19.38 -8.66 21.73
CA GLU A 90 -20.72 -8.86 22.32
C GLU A 90 -21.70 -7.76 21.88
N MET A 91 -21.23 -6.51 21.81
CA MET A 91 -22.01 -5.36 21.33
C MET A 91 -22.34 -5.41 19.82
N LEU A 92 -21.69 -6.30 19.05
CA LEU A 92 -22.01 -6.54 17.63
C LEU A 92 -23.04 -7.67 17.45
N SER A 93 -23.30 -8.48 18.48
CA SER A 93 -24.30 -9.55 18.44
C SER A 93 -25.71 -9.01 18.66
N ALA A 94 -26.61 -9.29 17.71
CA ALA A 94 -28.03 -8.91 17.80
C ALA A 94 -28.79 -9.61 18.94
N HIS A 95 -28.23 -10.70 19.49
CA HIS A 95 -28.84 -11.50 20.55
C HIS A 95 -28.21 -11.27 21.93
N SER A 96 -27.27 -10.32 22.05
CA SER A 96 -26.66 -9.99 23.34
C SER A 96 -27.57 -9.10 24.18
N PHE A 97 -27.74 -9.46 25.46
CA PHE A 97 -28.37 -8.59 26.45
C PHE A 97 -27.57 -7.29 26.68
N SER A 98 -26.25 -7.33 26.54
CA SER A 98 -25.40 -6.14 26.61
C SER A 98 -25.74 -5.15 25.49
N ARG A 99 -25.93 -5.65 24.26
CA ARG A 99 -26.38 -4.82 23.14
C ARG A 99 -27.77 -4.24 23.39
N GLN A 100 -28.72 -5.07 23.82
CA GLN A 100 -30.09 -4.63 24.10
C GLN A 100 -30.15 -3.55 25.19
N LEU A 101 -29.44 -3.74 26.31
CA LEU A 101 -29.36 -2.74 27.37
C LEU A 101 -28.76 -1.42 26.86
N MET A 102 -27.74 -1.48 26.01
CA MET A 102 -27.13 -0.27 25.45
C MET A 102 -28.07 0.48 24.50
N ASP A 103 -28.79 -0.24 23.63
CA ASP A 103 -29.78 0.38 22.74
C ASP A 103 -30.90 1.05 23.55
N GLN A 104 -31.37 0.40 24.62
CA GLN A 104 -32.34 1.00 25.54
C GLN A 104 -31.77 2.21 26.30
N ILE A 105 -30.54 2.17 26.79
CA ILE A 105 -29.89 3.34 27.42
C ILE A 105 -29.84 4.52 26.43
N SER A 106 -29.53 4.25 25.16
CA SER A 106 -29.47 5.30 24.13
C SER A 106 -30.84 5.95 23.90
N LEU A 107 -31.89 5.15 23.76
CA LEU A 107 -33.26 5.63 23.62
C LEU A 107 -33.74 6.38 24.87
N ALA A 108 -33.46 5.85 26.06
CA ALA A 108 -33.80 6.46 27.34
C ALA A 108 -33.13 7.82 27.55
N LYS A 109 -31.86 7.96 27.14
CA LYS A 109 -31.17 9.26 27.15
C LYS A 109 -31.85 10.28 26.24
N THR A 110 -32.40 9.85 25.11
CA THR A 110 -33.16 10.73 24.21
C THR A 110 -34.45 11.22 24.87
N TYR A 111 -35.24 10.30 25.42
CA TYR A 111 -36.46 10.66 26.16
C TYR A 111 -36.17 11.50 27.41
N LEU A 112 -35.03 11.27 28.08
CA LEU A 112 -34.61 12.06 29.23
C LEU A 112 -34.45 13.54 28.89
N VAL A 113 -33.83 13.84 27.74
CA VAL A 113 -33.68 15.21 27.27
C VAL A 113 -35.05 15.82 26.91
N VAL A 114 -35.90 15.07 26.22
CA VAL A 114 -37.27 15.52 25.87
C VAL A 114 -38.10 15.80 27.13
N ALA A 115 -38.05 14.91 28.12
CA ALA A 115 -38.77 15.06 29.38
C ALA A 115 -38.33 16.31 30.16
N LYS A 116 -37.02 16.61 30.17
CA LYS A 116 -36.49 17.85 30.78
C LYS A 116 -36.96 19.10 30.07
N GLU A 117 -36.95 19.11 28.73
CA GLU A 117 -37.46 20.25 27.94
C GLU A 117 -38.96 20.47 28.12
N ALA A 118 -39.72 19.39 28.29
CA ALA A 118 -41.15 19.43 28.62
C ALA A 118 -41.43 19.73 30.11
N ASN A 119 -40.40 20.02 30.91
CA ASN A 119 -40.47 20.27 32.36
C ASN A 119 -41.07 19.11 33.20
N ASN A 120 -41.06 17.88 32.67
CA ASN A 120 -41.47 16.67 33.40
C ASN A 120 -40.27 16.08 34.16
N LEU A 121 -39.92 16.74 35.27
CA LEU A 121 -38.72 16.41 36.05
C LEU A 121 -38.83 15.06 36.78
N GLN A 122 -40.04 14.64 37.15
CA GLN A 122 -40.26 13.35 37.80
C GLN A 122 -39.94 12.20 36.83
N PHE A 123 -40.50 12.23 35.63
CA PHE A 123 -40.22 11.21 34.62
C PHE A 123 -38.75 11.22 34.17
N ALA A 124 -38.13 12.41 34.09
CA ALA A 124 -36.69 12.54 33.85
C ALA A 124 -35.84 11.87 34.96
N ALA A 125 -36.27 11.95 36.23
CA ALA A 125 -35.59 11.30 37.33
C ALA A 125 -35.73 9.77 37.26
N GLU A 126 -36.91 9.27 36.93
CA GLU A 126 -37.19 7.83 36.74
C GLU A 126 -36.33 7.24 35.60
N LEU A 127 -36.29 7.90 34.43
CA LEU A 127 -35.41 7.53 33.31
C LEU A 127 -33.93 7.56 33.72
N SER A 128 -33.50 8.60 34.43
CA SER A 128 -32.10 8.71 34.89
C SER A 128 -31.72 7.57 35.83
N SER A 129 -32.63 7.16 36.72
CA SER A 129 -32.42 6.03 37.64
C SER A 129 -32.24 4.71 36.88
N GLN A 130 -33.13 4.43 35.92
CA GLN A 130 -33.04 3.20 35.14
C GLN A 130 -31.83 3.18 34.21
N ILE A 131 -31.43 4.33 33.64
CA ILE A 131 -30.19 4.44 32.86
C ILE A 131 -28.98 4.04 33.73
N ARG A 132 -28.88 4.58 34.95
CA ARG A 132 -27.77 4.25 35.87
C ARG A 132 -27.75 2.77 36.24
N ARG A 133 -28.93 2.18 36.46
CA ARG A 133 -29.05 0.76 36.77
C ARG A 133 -28.58 -0.13 35.62
N ALA A 134 -29.01 0.15 34.39
CA ALA A 134 -28.56 -0.56 33.21
C ALA A 134 -27.05 -0.38 32.96
N GLN A 135 -26.51 0.82 33.18
CA GLN A 135 -25.06 1.08 33.10
C GLN A 135 -24.26 0.31 34.16
N SER A 136 -24.80 0.15 35.38
CA SER A 136 -24.16 -0.63 36.44
C SER A 136 -24.05 -2.11 36.10
N ILE A 137 -25.08 -2.68 35.44
CA ILE A 137 -25.06 -4.08 34.98
C ILE A 137 -23.97 -4.27 33.93
N LEU A 138 -23.91 -3.38 32.93
CA LEU A 138 -22.85 -3.39 31.90
C LEU A 138 -21.45 -3.23 32.50
N ALA A 139 -21.29 -2.31 33.46
CA ALA A 139 -20.01 -2.08 34.13
C ALA A 139 -19.56 -3.29 34.97
N HIS A 140 -20.50 -3.95 35.65
CA HIS A 140 -20.21 -5.16 36.41
C HIS A 140 -19.75 -6.30 35.50
N ALA A 141 -20.44 -6.54 34.38
CA ALA A 141 -20.04 -7.53 33.39
C ALA A 141 -18.64 -7.25 32.81
N ALA A 142 -18.36 -6.00 32.45
CA ALA A 142 -17.06 -5.57 31.94
C ALA A 142 -15.91 -5.78 32.96
N ALA A 143 -16.15 -5.48 34.23
CA ALA A 143 -15.13 -5.59 35.29
C ALA A 143 -14.74 -7.05 35.61
N HIS A 144 -15.66 -8.00 35.38
CA HIS A 144 -15.46 -9.42 35.67
C HIS A 144 -15.19 -10.27 34.43
N GLY A 145 -15.05 -9.64 33.25
CA GLY A 145 -14.76 -10.33 31.99
C GLY A 145 -15.83 -11.35 31.59
N GLY A 146 -17.11 -11.08 31.89
CA GLY A 146 -18.23 -11.96 31.56
C GLY A 146 -19.31 -11.26 30.72
N THR A 147 -20.21 -12.04 30.12
CA THR A 147 -21.41 -11.51 29.44
C THR A 147 -22.46 -11.08 30.44
N VAL A 148 -23.35 -10.17 30.02
CA VAL A 148 -24.56 -9.89 30.78
C VAL A 148 -25.49 -11.11 30.68
N THR A 149 -25.83 -11.70 31.83
CA THR A 149 -26.76 -12.82 31.90
C THR A 149 -28.20 -12.34 31.73
N GLU A 150 -29.08 -13.24 31.28
CA GLU A 150 -30.52 -12.99 31.21
C GLU A 150 -31.08 -12.55 32.58
N GLN A 151 -30.66 -13.23 33.66
CA GLN A 151 -31.13 -12.94 35.02
C GLN A 151 -30.79 -11.51 35.46
N ASP A 152 -29.61 -11.01 35.09
CA ASP A 152 -29.17 -9.65 35.43
C ASP A 152 -29.88 -8.59 34.57
N ALA A 153 -30.12 -8.89 33.28
CA ALA A 153 -30.69 -7.94 32.33
C ALA A 153 -32.21 -7.86 32.37
N GLU A 154 -32.91 -8.99 32.60
CA GLU A 154 -34.36 -9.12 32.39
C GLU A 154 -35.14 -8.04 33.14
N LYS A 155 -34.84 -7.84 34.43
CA LYS A 155 -35.52 -6.83 35.23
C LYS A 155 -35.21 -5.41 34.75
N ALA A 156 -33.98 -5.13 34.34
CA ALA A 156 -33.61 -3.79 33.84
C ALA A 156 -34.28 -3.50 32.49
N ILE A 157 -34.32 -4.49 31.58
CA ILE A 157 -34.98 -4.37 30.27
C ILE A 157 -36.48 -4.17 30.44
N ARG A 158 -37.11 -4.95 31.32
CA ARG A 158 -38.54 -4.85 31.63
C ARG A 158 -38.89 -3.47 32.21
N ASP A 159 -38.17 -3.04 33.25
CA ASP A 159 -38.42 -1.76 33.92
C ASP A 159 -38.24 -0.58 32.94
N MET A 160 -37.22 -0.63 32.08
CA MET A 160 -36.99 0.39 31.05
C MET A 160 -38.09 0.39 29.97
N SER A 161 -38.59 -0.78 29.57
CA SER A 161 -39.65 -0.91 28.57
C SER A 161 -40.96 -0.26 29.06
N VAL A 162 -41.27 -0.37 30.35
CA VAL A 162 -42.41 0.33 30.97
C VAL A 162 -42.27 1.84 30.83
N LEU A 163 -41.08 2.39 31.08
CA LEU A 163 -40.84 3.83 30.90
C LEU A 163 -40.96 4.26 29.44
N PHE A 164 -40.54 3.45 28.47
CA PHE A 164 -40.75 3.78 27.05
C PHE A 164 -42.22 3.80 26.66
N PHE A 165 -43.02 2.87 27.19
CA PHE A 165 -44.46 2.90 26.98
C PHE A 165 -45.10 4.15 27.56
N GLN A 166 -44.70 4.56 28.77
CA GLN A 166 -45.15 5.83 29.36
C GLN A 166 -44.70 7.05 28.54
N ALA A 167 -43.48 7.06 28.01
CA ALA A 167 -42.99 8.11 27.12
C ALA A 167 -43.89 8.30 25.89
N GLN A 168 -44.40 7.21 25.31
CA GLN A 168 -45.37 7.26 24.20
C GLN A 168 -46.71 7.89 24.64
N GLN A 169 -47.18 7.57 25.85
CA GLN A 169 -48.43 8.15 26.39
C GLN A 169 -48.33 9.66 26.64
N PHE A 170 -47.16 10.16 27.03
CA PHE A 170 -46.92 11.60 27.20
C PHE A 170 -46.93 12.40 25.89
N ARG A 171 -47.16 11.76 24.74
CA ARG A 171 -47.09 12.37 23.40
C ARG A 171 -45.80 13.16 23.20
N TYR A 172 -44.69 12.68 23.76
CA TYR A 172 -43.38 13.16 23.35
C TYR A 172 -43.23 12.85 21.87
N ASP A 173 -43.49 13.88 21.05
CA ASP A 173 -43.77 13.77 19.63
C ASP A 173 -42.71 12.87 18.97
N SER A 174 -43.17 11.83 18.27
CA SER A 174 -42.28 10.94 17.53
C SER A 174 -41.43 11.73 16.55
N ALA A 175 -41.92 12.86 16.01
CA ALA A 175 -41.13 13.77 15.18
C ALA A 175 -39.98 14.45 15.95
N VAL A 176 -40.21 14.92 17.19
CA VAL A 176 -39.17 15.50 18.05
C VAL A 176 -38.13 14.44 18.41
N THR A 177 -38.57 13.23 18.75
CA THR A 177 -37.67 12.10 19.05
C THR A 177 -36.84 11.70 17.82
N ILE A 178 -37.46 11.60 16.65
CA ILE A 178 -36.80 11.33 15.37
C ILE A 178 -35.78 12.43 15.04
N MET A 179 -36.13 13.71 15.22
CA MET A 179 -35.21 14.83 14.99
C MET A 179 -33.99 14.77 15.92
N LYS A 180 -34.18 14.41 17.20
CA LYS A 180 -33.06 14.25 18.14
C LYS A 180 -32.17 13.07 17.80
N LEU A 181 -32.75 11.91 17.47
CA LEU A 181 -32.00 10.74 17.00
C LEU A 181 -31.21 11.07 15.72
N LYS A 182 -31.82 11.79 14.78
CA LYS A 182 -31.13 12.27 13.57
C LYS A 182 -29.94 13.18 13.91
N GLY A 183 -30.09 14.11 14.84
CA GLY A 183 -28.99 14.95 15.32
C GLY A 183 -27.86 14.15 15.99
N GLN A 184 -28.20 13.10 16.75
CA GLN A 184 -27.21 12.19 17.33
C GLN A 184 -26.47 11.38 16.26
N ILE A 185 -27.18 10.86 15.24
CA ILE A 185 -26.56 10.16 14.11
C ILE A 185 -25.55 11.08 13.41
N GLN A 186 -25.96 12.31 13.07
CA GLN A 186 -25.07 13.28 12.43
C GLN A 186 -23.84 13.59 13.31
N SER A 187 -24.02 13.77 14.62
CA SER A 187 -22.90 13.98 15.54
C SER A 187 -21.95 12.78 15.63
N LEU A 188 -22.49 11.56 15.59
CA LEU A 188 -21.69 10.33 15.57
C LEU A 188 -20.94 10.16 14.24
N GLU A 189 -21.57 10.49 13.11
CA GLU A 189 -20.92 10.51 11.80
C GLU A 189 -19.77 11.53 11.77
N GLU A 190 -19.98 12.73 12.30
CA GLU A 190 -18.93 13.76 12.42
C GLU A 190 -17.77 13.29 13.31
N LYS A 191 -18.06 12.65 14.44
CA LYS A 191 -17.03 12.05 15.32
C LYS A 191 -16.29 10.92 14.62
N SER A 192 -17.00 10.01 13.94
CA SER A 192 -16.41 8.92 13.19
C SER A 192 -15.47 9.43 12.10
N LYS A 193 -15.90 10.46 11.36
CA LYS A 193 -15.07 11.14 10.37
C LYS A 193 -13.81 11.76 11.00
N ALA A 194 -13.96 12.47 12.11
CA ALA A 194 -12.82 13.08 12.81
C ALA A 194 -11.81 12.03 13.32
N GLU A 195 -12.27 10.91 13.85
CA GLU A 195 -11.40 9.81 14.28
C GLU A 195 -10.75 9.09 13.08
N ALA A 196 -11.46 8.91 11.96
CA ALA A 196 -10.88 8.39 10.73
C ALA A 196 -9.78 9.31 10.16
N GLU A 197 -9.97 10.63 10.23
CA GLU A 197 -8.96 11.62 9.84
C GLU A 197 -7.72 11.55 10.75
N LYS A 198 -7.91 11.44 12.07
CA LYS A 198 -6.80 11.25 13.03
C LYS A 198 -6.05 9.94 12.77
N SER A 199 -6.77 8.83 12.59
CA SER A 199 -6.18 7.52 12.32
C SER A 199 -5.35 7.55 11.03
N THR A 200 -5.87 8.16 9.96
CA THR A 200 -5.14 8.36 8.70
C THR A 200 -3.85 9.16 8.93
N LYS A 201 -3.91 10.24 9.73
CA LYS A 201 -2.75 11.07 10.04
C LYS A 201 -1.69 10.31 10.84
N TYR A 202 -2.08 9.57 11.86
CA TYR A 202 -1.14 8.77 12.65
C TYR A 202 -0.53 7.62 11.84
N GLY A 203 -1.33 6.96 11.00
CA GLY A 203 -0.84 5.94 10.08
C GLY A 203 0.19 6.49 9.10
N GLN A 204 0.00 7.72 8.61
CA GLN A 204 0.97 8.39 7.75
C GLN A 204 2.27 8.71 8.49
N ILE A 205 2.19 9.27 9.71
CA ILE A 205 3.39 9.54 10.53
C ILE A 205 4.17 8.25 10.77
N ALA A 206 3.50 7.17 11.16
CA ALA A 206 4.14 5.87 11.39
C ALA A 206 4.78 5.26 10.12
N ALA A 207 4.29 5.60 8.93
CA ALA A 207 4.85 5.18 7.64
C ALA A 207 6.06 6.03 7.18
N GLU A 208 6.16 7.26 7.71
CA GLU A 208 7.20 8.23 7.36
C GLU A 208 8.34 8.25 8.38
N GLU A 209 8.07 7.87 9.62
CA GLU A 209 9.08 7.78 10.68
C GLU A 209 10.19 6.78 10.33
N LEU A 210 11.44 7.18 10.58
CA LEU A 210 12.60 6.30 10.54
C LEU A 210 12.65 5.46 11.83
N PRO A 211 12.52 4.12 11.74
CA PRO A 211 12.65 3.26 12.91
C PRO A 211 13.98 3.45 13.64
N LYS A 212 13.94 3.45 14.98
CA LYS A 212 15.13 3.59 15.83
C LYS A 212 16.23 2.57 15.48
N GLY A 213 15.85 1.34 15.14
CA GLY A 213 16.79 0.29 14.71
C GLY A 213 17.51 0.63 13.41
N LEU A 214 16.80 1.16 12.41
CA LEU A 214 17.40 1.61 11.15
C LEU A 214 18.31 2.82 11.35
N TYR A 215 17.91 3.78 12.19
CA TYR A 215 18.76 4.91 12.56
C TYR A 215 20.06 4.45 13.27
N CYS A 216 19.94 3.56 14.26
CA CYS A 216 21.09 2.96 14.94
C CYS A 216 22.03 2.26 13.95
N LEU A 217 21.47 1.48 13.03
CA LEU A 217 22.24 0.75 12.02
C LEU A 217 23.05 1.71 11.14
N GLY A 218 22.40 2.75 10.61
CA GLY A 218 23.06 3.77 9.78
C GLY A 218 24.24 4.42 10.50
N VAL A 219 24.03 4.89 11.74
CA VAL A 219 25.11 5.52 12.54
C VAL A 219 26.27 4.56 12.78
N ARG A 220 25.98 3.30 13.15
CA ARG A 220 27.04 2.31 13.39
C ARG A 220 27.82 1.98 12.12
N LEU A 221 27.14 1.83 10.99
CA LEU A 221 27.80 1.58 9.71
C LEU A 221 28.71 2.73 9.28
N THR A 222 28.27 3.98 9.51
CA THR A 222 29.11 5.15 9.29
C THR A 222 30.37 5.08 10.16
N MET A 223 30.25 4.70 11.44
CA MET A 223 31.42 4.53 12.30
C MET A 223 32.36 3.42 11.78
N GLU A 224 31.82 2.27 11.35
CA GLU A 224 32.62 1.18 10.79
C GLU A 224 33.34 1.59 9.51
N TRP A 225 32.68 2.38 8.65
CA TRP A 225 33.26 2.89 7.40
C TRP A 225 34.52 3.72 7.63
N PHE A 226 34.47 4.64 8.59
CA PHE A 226 35.58 5.55 8.88
C PHE A 226 36.65 4.92 9.79
N LYS A 227 36.31 3.84 10.49
CA LYS A 227 37.25 3.12 11.37
C LYS A 227 38.11 2.10 10.61
N THR A 228 37.55 1.45 9.58
CA THR A 228 38.18 0.30 8.93
C THR A 228 38.70 0.63 7.54
N THR A 229 40.01 0.84 7.41
CA THR A 229 40.65 1.18 6.14
C THR A 229 40.48 0.07 5.07
N GLU A 230 40.41 -1.20 5.47
CA GLU A 230 40.19 -2.31 4.53
C GLU A 230 38.83 -2.25 3.82
N LEU A 231 37.78 -1.76 4.49
CA LEU A 231 36.45 -1.60 3.88
C LEU A 231 36.49 -0.55 2.76
N GLN A 232 37.22 0.55 3.01
CA GLN A 232 37.41 1.60 2.03
C GLN A 232 38.18 1.06 0.82
N ARG A 233 39.24 0.28 1.08
CA ARG A 233 40.08 -0.34 0.05
C ARG A 233 39.27 -1.25 -0.89
N LYS A 234 38.37 -2.09 -0.37
CA LYS A 234 37.51 -2.97 -1.20
C LYS A 234 36.72 -2.24 -2.29
N PHE A 235 36.33 -0.99 -2.03
CA PHE A 235 35.53 -0.21 -2.98
C PHE A 235 36.35 0.80 -3.79
N THR A 236 37.49 1.27 -3.26
CA THR A 236 38.37 2.24 -3.96
C THR A 236 39.33 1.54 -4.91
N GLU A 237 39.77 0.32 -4.58
CA GLU A 237 40.63 -0.53 -5.43
C GLU A 237 39.79 -1.59 -6.15
N ARG A 238 38.70 -1.17 -6.81
CA ARG A 238 37.93 -2.11 -7.65
C ARG A 238 38.84 -2.65 -8.75
N SER A 239 38.86 -3.97 -8.92
CA SER A 239 39.66 -4.59 -9.97
C SER A 239 39.19 -4.08 -11.34
N PRO A 240 40.08 -3.98 -12.35
CA PRO A 240 39.69 -3.62 -13.71
C PRO A 240 38.53 -4.48 -14.27
N ALA A 241 38.44 -5.74 -13.83
CA ALA A 241 37.35 -6.65 -14.17
C ALA A 241 35.99 -6.21 -13.59
N VAL A 242 35.96 -5.70 -12.35
CA VAL A 242 34.72 -5.13 -11.78
C VAL A 242 34.31 -3.90 -12.58
N GLN A 243 35.26 -3.06 -12.99
CA GLN A 243 34.95 -1.85 -13.75
C GLN A 243 34.43 -2.16 -15.17
N SER A 244 34.93 -3.21 -15.82
CA SER A 244 34.38 -3.67 -17.11
C SER A 244 32.95 -4.20 -16.98
N ASN A 245 32.64 -4.92 -15.90
CA ASN A 245 31.30 -5.47 -15.67
C ASN A 245 30.23 -4.37 -15.61
N LEU A 246 30.56 -3.17 -15.11
CA LEU A 246 29.60 -2.06 -14.98
C LEU A 246 29.03 -1.56 -16.31
N ARG A 247 29.68 -1.90 -17.43
CA ARG A 247 29.31 -1.45 -18.79
C ARG A 247 29.06 -2.61 -19.75
N ASP A 248 29.25 -3.85 -19.29
CA ASP A 248 29.12 -5.05 -20.10
C ASP A 248 27.65 -5.43 -20.28
N ASN A 249 27.10 -5.08 -21.44
CA ASN A 249 25.72 -5.35 -21.81
C ASN A 249 25.35 -6.85 -21.95
N SER A 250 26.31 -7.77 -21.76
CA SER A 250 26.03 -9.20 -21.65
C SER A 250 25.64 -9.66 -20.24
N LEU A 251 25.77 -8.78 -19.23
CA LEU A 251 25.41 -9.02 -17.84
C LEU A 251 24.00 -8.52 -17.50
N TYR A 252 23.49 -8.94 -16.33
CA TYR A 252 22.16 -8.58 -15.85
C TYR A 252 22.23 -7.35 -14.95
N HIS A 253 21.94 -6.19 -15.51
CA HIS A 253 21.99 -4.90 -14.83
C HIS A 253 20.68 -4.55 -14.13
N TYR A 254 20.73 -4.42 -12.80
CA TYR A 254 19.62 -3.99 -11.97
C TYR A 254 19.91 -2.62 -11.36
N CYS A 255 18.92 -1.74 -11.31
CA CYS A 255 19.04 -0.41 -10.71
C CYS A 255 18.10 -0.29 -9.50
N VAL A 256 18.63 0.20 -8.37
CA VAL A 256 17.86 0.45 -7.14
C VAL A 256 18.25 1.82 -6.59
N PHE A 257 17.27 2.70 -6.35
CA PHE A 257 17.52 4.05 -5.84
C PHE A 257 16.83 4.22 -4.48
N SER A 258 17.60 4.37 -3.41
CA SER A 258 17.06 4.36 -2.05
C SER A 258 18.02 4.90 -0.99
N ASP A 259 17.46 5.40 0.10
CA ASP A 259 18.11 5.83 1.34
C ASP A 259 18.06 4.74 2.43
N ASN A 260 17.43 3.59 2.17
CA ASN A 260 17.19 2.54 3.15
C ASN A 260 18.13 1.34 2.94
N ILE A 261 19.23 1.32 3.69
CA ILE A 261 20.29 0.31 3.60
C ILE A 261 19.77 -1.12 3.79
N LEU A 262 18.93 -1.34 4.80
CA LEU A 262 18.40 -2.68 5.08
C LEU A 262 17.45 -3.12 3.96
N ALA A 263 16.67 -2.19 3.42
CA ALA A 263 15.73 -2.53 2.37
C ALA A 263 16.41 -2.88 1.06
N VAL A 264 17.39 -2.07 0.64
CA VAL A 264 18.25 -2.39 -0.51
C VAL A 264 19.00 -3.70 -0.31
N SER A 265 19.47 -3.99 0.90
CA SER A 265 20.09 -5.28 1.22
C SER A 265 19.17 -6.46 0.96
N VAL A 266 17.88 -6.36 1.31
CA VAL A 266 16.91 -7.44 1.05
C VAL A 266 16.67 -7.60 -0.44
N VAL A 267 16.57 -6.51 -1.20
CA VAL A 267 16.45 -6.58 -2.68
C VAL A 267 17.65 -7.31 -3.28
N VAL A 268 18.86 -6.89 -2.94
CA VAL A 268 20.09 -7.51 -3.47
C VAL A 268 20.18 -8.97 -3.03
N ASN A 269 20.01 -9.26 -1.74
CA ASN A 269 20.14 -10.61 -1.19
C ASN A 269 19.07 -11.56 -1.75
N SER A 270 17.80 -11.12 -1.82
CA SER A 270 16.73 -11.94 -2.39
C SER A 270 16.94 -12.20 -3.89
N THR A 271 17.46 -11.23 -4.64
CA THR A 271 17.75 -11.43 -6.08
C THR A 271 18.91 -12.40 -6.27
N THR A 272 20.00 -12.28 -5.51
CA THR A 272 21.18 -13.14 -5.69
C THR A 272 20.97 -14.55 -5.14
N LEU A 273 20.22 -14.71 -4.05
CA LEU A 273 19.91 -16.03 -3.48
C LEU A 273 19.00 -16.87 -4.37
N ASN A 274 18.09 -16.22 -5.10
CA ASN A 274 17.15 -16.89 -6.01
C ASN A 274 17.61 -16.88 -7.49
N SER A 275 18.80 -16.36 -7.77
CA SER A 275 19.36 -16.35 -9.13
C SER A 275 20.07 -17.67 -9.45
N MET A 276 19.94 -18.09 -10.70
CA MET A 276 20.68 -19.24 -11.26
C MET A 276 22.15 -18.88 -11.57
N HIS A 277 22.43 -17.60 -11.83
CA HIS A 277 23.75 -17.08 -12.21
C HIS A 277 24.06 -15.76 -11.47
N PRO A 278 24.22 -15.81 -10.13
CA PRO A 278 24.47 -14.60 -9.33
C PRO A 278 25.74 -13.86 -9.73
N GLU A 279 26.75 -14.55 -10.27
CA GLU A 279 28.00 -13.97 -10.76
C GLU A 279 27.82 -13.06 -12.00
N LYS A 280 26.71 -13.20 -12.72
CA LYS A 280 26.36 -12.35 -13.87
C LYS A 280 25.55 -11.12 -13.50
N ILE A 281 25.22 -10.95 -12.22
CA ILE A 281 24.40 -9.85 -11.74
C ILE A 281 25.27 -8.62 -11.46
N VAL A 282 24.80 -7.47 -11.95
CA VAL A 282 25.35 -6.15 -11.65
C VAL A 282 24.26 -5.29 -11.04
N PHE A 283 24.42 -4.92 -9.77
CA PHE A 283 23.57 -3.94 -9.11
C PHE A 283 24.19 -2.56 -9.20
N HIS A 284 23.41 -1.60 -9.67
CA HIS A 284 23.71 -0.19 -9.58
C HIS A 284 22.80 0.47 -8.56
N LEU A 285 23.38 0.79 -7.41
CA LEU A 285 22.70 1.41 -6.28
C LEU A 285 22.98 2.91 -6.31
N VAL A 286 21.93 3.72 -6.16
CA VAL A 286 22.08 5.17 -5.97
C VAL A 286 21.43 5.58 -4.67
N THR A 287 22.16 6.33 -3.87
CA THR A 287 21.73 6.83 -2.56
C THR A 287 22.13 8.28 -2.36
N ASP A 288 21.75 8.91 -1.26
CA ASP A 288 22.15 10.29 -0.93
C ASP A 288 23.48 10.34 -0.15
N GLU A 289 24.03 11.54 0.04
CA GLU A 289 25.31 11.75 0.75
C GLU A 289 25.32 11.12 2.15
N VAL A 290 24.20 11.23 2.87
CA VAL A 290 24.08 10.77 4.26
C VAL A 290 24.18 9.25 4.34
N ASN A 291 23.59 8.55 3.36
CA ASN A 291 23.53 7.10 3.31
C ASN A 291 24.67 6.46 2.50
N TYR A 292 25.46 7.25 1.77
CA TYR A 292 26.53 6.74 0.91
C TYR A 292 27.61 5.94 1.65
N ALA A 293 28.22 6.52 2.69
CA ALA A 293 29.23 5.85 3.50
C ALA A 293 28.69 4.58 4.21
N PRO A 294 27.56 4.64 4.95
CA PRO A 294 27.04 3.45 5.62
C PRO A 294 26.55 2.37 4.65
N MET A 295 26.00 2.73 3.48
CA MET A 295 25.63 1.75 2.45
C MET A 295 26.89 1.04 1.90
N ARG A 296 27.96 1.78 1.60
CA ARG A 296 29.24 1.17 1.21
C ARG A 296 29.82 0.25 2.29
N ALA A 297 29.71 0.63 3.56
CA ALA A 297 30.14 -0.24 4.66
C ALA A 297 29.33 -1.54 4.68
N TRP A 298 28.00 -1.47 4.60
CA TRP A 298 27.14 -2.65 4.61
C TRP A 298 27.47 -3.62 3.47
N PHE A 299 27.60 -3.11 2.24
CA PHE A 299 27.92 -3.94 1.09
C PHE A 299 29.39 -4.40 1.05
N ALA A 300 30.30 -3.78 1.81
CA ALA A 300 31.68 -4.24 1.98
C ALA A 300 31.82 -5.37 3.01
N LEU A 301 30.92 -5.38 4.01
CA LEU A 301 30.89 -6.32 5.13
C LEU A 301 30.21 -7.64 4.76
N ASN A 302 29.28 -7.62 3.81
CA ASN A 302 28.47 -8.77 3.41
C ASN A 302 28.90 -9.32 2.03
N ASP A 303 28.63 -10.60 1.80
CA ASP A 303 28.84 -11.26 0.50
C ASP A 303 27.51 -11.49 -0.22
N TYR A 304 27.53 -11.41 -1.55
CA TYR A 304 26.34 -11.52 -2.40
C TYR A 304 26.55 -12.53 -3.54
N ARG A 305 27.23 -13.66 -3.25
CA ARG A 305 27.46 -14.77 -4.18
C ARG A 305 28.14 -14.35 -5.49
N GLY A 306 29.08 -13.42 -5.40
CA GLY A 306 29.85 -12.93 -6.55
C GLY A 306 29.15 -11.87 -7.40
N ALA A 307 27.94 -11.43 -7.05
CA ALA A 307 27.30 -10.30 -7.73
C ALA A 307 28.14 -9.01 -7.61
N THR A 308 28.21 -8.24 -8.70
CA THR A 308 28.88 -6.94 -8.70
C THR A 308 27.93 -5.89 -8.15
N VAL A 309 28.34 -5.11 -7.15
CA VAL A 309 27.53 -4.02 -6.59
C VAL A 309 28.28 -2.70 -6.76
N GLU A 310 27.69 -1.74 -7.47
CA GLU A 310 28.11 -0.35 -7.54
C GLU A 310 27.23 0.51 -6.65
N ILE A 311 27.83 1.44 -5.92
CA ILE A 311 27.11 2.42 -5.11
C ILE A 311 27.59 3.79 -5.56
N GLN A 312 26.65 4.61 -6.04
CA GLN A 312 26.86 6.00 -6.41
C GLN A 312 26.03 6.89 -5.49
N LYS A 313 26.41 8.17 -5.39
CA LYS A 313 25.65 9.17 -4.64
C LYS A 313 25.09 10.23 -5.56
N VAL A 314 23.88 10.70 -5.25
CA VAL A 314 23.14 11.68 -6.08
C VAL A 314 23.94 12.97 -6.30
N GLU A 315 24.69 13.38 -5.28
CA GLU A 315 25.44 14.63 -5.24
C GLU A 315 26.59 14.67 -6.26
N ASP A 316 27.07 13.51 -6.72
CA ASP A 316 28.10 13.43 -7.77
C ASP A 316 27.55 13.64 -9.18
N PHE A 317 26.21 13.66 -9.36
CA PHE A 317 25.58 13.89 -10.65
C PHE A 317 25.55 15.38 -11.01
N THR A 318 26.61 15.86 -11.65
CA THR A 318 26.76 17.28 -12.04
C THR A 318 25.62 17.80 -12.96
N TRP A 319 25.00 16.93 -13.74
CA TRP A 319 23.85 17.27 -14.60
C TRP A 319 22.53 17.40 -13.81
N LEU A 320 22.46 16.89 -12.58
CA LEU A 320 21.27 16.91 -11.74
C LEU A 320 21.15 18.23 -10.99
N ASN A 321 20.77 19.28 -11.71
CA ASN A 321 20.60 20.62 -11.16
C ASN A 321 19.29 21.26 -11.62
N SER A 322 18.88 22.37 -10.98
CA SER A 322 17.60 23.03 -11.26
C SER A 322 17.48 23.65 -12.66
N SER A 323 18.60 23.81 -13.39
CA SER A 323 18.57 24.25 -14.78
C SER A 323 18.12 23.14 -15.73
N TYR A 324 18.35 21.87 -15.38
CA TYR A 324 17.96 20.72 -16.21
C TYR A 324 16.74 19.97 -15.68
N VAL A 325 16.60 19.83 -14.36
CA VAL A 325 15.58 18.97 -13.72
C VAL A 325 14.42 19.81 -13.17
N PRO A 326 13.20 19.72 -13.75
CA PRO A 326 12.07 20.57 -13.36
C PRO A 326 11.64 20.39 -11.91
N VAL A 327 11.77 19.18 -11.34
CA VAL A 327 11.41 18.92 -9.94
C VAL A 327 12.31 19.69 -8.97
N LEU A 328 13.62 19.74 -9.24
CA LEU A 328 14.55 20.54 -8.43
C LEU A 328 14.24 22.04 -8.53
N LYS A 329 13.85 22.49 -9.73
CA LYS A 329 13.41 23.88 -9.93
C LYS A 329 12.16 24.21 -9.13
N GLN A 330 11.17 23.31 -9.10
CA GLN A 330 9.97 23.46 -8.28
C GLN A 330 10.30 23.41 -6.78
N LEU A 331 11.24 22.56 -6.35
CA LEU A 331 11.67 22.48 -4.96
C LEU A 331 12.36 23.74 -4.44
N GLN A 332 12.96 24.53 -5.32
CA GLN A 332 13.55 25.83 -4.97
C GLN A 332 12.51 26.96 -4.88
N ASP A 333 11.27 26.73 -5.33
CA ASP A 333 10.19 27.71 -5.28
C ASP A 333 9.52 27.75 -3.89
N ALA A 334 9.40 28.95 -3.33
CA ALA A 334 8.87 29.17 -1.99
C ALA A 334 7.39 28.78 -1.85
N ALA A 335 6.59 28.90 -2.91
CA ALA A 335 5.18 28.50 -2.88
C ALA A 335 5.05 26.96 -2.83
N THR A 336 5.89 26.26 -3.58
CA THR A 336 6.00 24.80 -3.55
C THR A 336 6.50 24.31 -2.19
N GLN A 337 7.54 24.93 -1.63
CA GLN A 337 8.01 24.61 -0.29
C GLN A 337 6.92 24.82 0.77
N ASN A 338 6.15 25.91 0.69
CA ASN A 338 5.02 26.12 1.58
C ASN A 338 3.92 25.05 1.41
N TYR A 339 3.64 24.60 0.18
CA TYR A 339 2.63 23.57 -0.06
C TYR A 339 2.99 22.23 0.62
N TYR A 340 4.26 21.81 0.51
CA TYR A 340 4.73 20.53 1.05
C TYR A 340 5.17 20.60 2.53
N PHE A 341 5.79 21.70 2.97
CA PHE A 341 6.43 21.81 4.28
C PHE A 341 5.69 22.71 5.29
N SER A 342 4.66 23.48 4.89
CA SER A 342 3.91 24.31 5.86
C SER A 342 2.86 23.50 6.64
N GLY A 343 2.99 23.51 7.97
CA GLY A 343 2.13 22.77 8.88
C GLY A 343 0.75 23.39 9.16
N SER A 344 0.44 24.61 8.68
CA SER A 344 -0.62 25.42 9.31
C SER A 344 -1.63 26.17 8.42
N GLY A 345 -1.52 26.16 7.08
CA GLY A 345 -2.31 27.11 6.26
C GLY A 345 -3.68 26.65 5.74
N ASN A 346 -3.75 25.52 5.02
CA ASN A 346 -4.93 25.19 4.21
C ASN A 346 -5.70 23.97 4.73
N ARG A 347 -6.90 24.20 5.29
CA ARG A 347 -7.86 23.17 5.73
C ARG A 347 -8.41 22.27 4.59
N GLY A 348 -8.12 22.60 3.32
CA GLY A 348 -8.64 21.89 2.15
C GLY A 348 -7.72 20.82 1.54
N THR A 349 -6.45 20.72 1.96
CA THR A 349 -5.48 19.78 1.37
C THR A 349 -5.24 18.62 2.34
N PRO A 350 -5.66 17.38 2.03
CA PRO A 350 -5.47 16.25 2.93
C PRO A 350 -3.99 15.98 3.27
N VAL A 351 -3.71 15.47 4.47
CA VAL A 351 -2.34 15.32 5.01
C VAL A 351 -1.43 14.45 4.13
N LYS A 352 -2.01 13.45 3.43
CA LYS A 352 -1.28 12.63 2.45
C LYS A 352 -0.61 13.45 1.35
N PHE A 353 -1.11 14.66 1.07
CA PHE A 353 -0.61 15.58 0.06
C PHE A 353 0.53 16.50 0.53
N ARG A 354 1.08 16.26 1.73
CA ARG A 354 2.20 17.01 2.32
C ARG A 354 3.45 16.16 2.61
N ASN A 355 3.59 15.00 1.97
CA ASN A 355 4.70 14.07 2.24
C ASN A 355 5.96 14.43 1.42
N PRO A 356 7.10 14.76 2.08
CA PRO A 356 8.37 15.07 1.41
C PRO A 356 8.98 13.90 0.61
N LYS A 357 8.61 12.64 0.89
CA LYS A 357 9.07 11.46 0.11
C LYS A 357 8.64 11.54 -1.36
N TYR A 358 7.53 12.23 -1.66
CA TYR A 358 7.11 12.48 -3.05
C TYR A 358 7.98 13.48 -3.78
N LEU A 359 8.86 14.17 -3.05
CA LEU A 359 9.87 15.07 -3.55
C LEU A 359 11.28 14.50 -3.40
N SER A 360 11.42 13.29 -2.86
CA SER A 360 12.72 12.64 -2.76
C SER A 360 13.29 12.50 -4.17
N MET A 361 14.45 13.10 -4.39
CA MET A 361 15.10 13.07 -5.68
C MET A 361 15.43 11.64 -6.11
N LEU A 362 15.71 10.73 -5.16
CA LEU A 362 15.90 9.31 -5.41
C LEU A 362 14.69 8.69 -6.14
N ASN A 363 13.46 9.08 -5.79
CA ASN A 363 12.27 8.62 -6.49
C ASN A 363 12.17 9.16 -7.92
N HIS A 364 12.71 10.35 -8.20
CA HIS A 364 12.69 10.95 -9.53
C HIS A 364 13.85 10.50 -10.42
N LEU A 365 14.93 9.96 -9.87
CA LEU A 365 16.06 9.41 -10.64
C LEU A 365 15.64 8.29 -11.60
N ARG A 366 14.52 7.61 -11.33
CA ARG A 366 13.97 6.61 -12.25
C ARG A 366 13.67 7.17 -13.64
N PHE A 367 13.46 8.47 -13.78
CA PHE A 367 13.26 9.14 -15.07
C PHE A 367 14.56 9.57 -15.78
N TYR A 368 15.71 9.33 -15.14
CA TYR A 368 17.04 9.74 -15.61
C TYR A 368 18.00 8.56 -15.75
N ILE A 369 17.49 7.33 -15.79
CA ILE A 369 18.31 6.11 -15.91
C ILE A 369 19.24 6.16 -17.14
N PRO A 370 18.83 6.64 -18.33
CA PRO A 370 19.76 6.80 -19.46
C PRO A 370 20.86 7.84 -19.24
N GLU A 371 20.62 8.87 -18.44
CA GLU A 371 21.61 9.88 -18.06
C GLU A 371 22.61 9.33 -17.03
N ILE A 372 22.15 8.46 -16.12
CA ILE A 372 23.02 7.78 -15.15
C ILE A 372 23.85 6.69 -15.83
N TYR A 373 23.25 5.92 -16.75
CA TYR A 373 23.89 4.78 -17.43
C TYR A 373 23.83 4.89 -18.97
N PRO A 374 24.60 5.82 -19.58
CA PRO A 374 24.54 6.08 -21.01
C PRO A 374 25.03 4.92 -21.88
N GLU A 375 25.94 4.09 -21.36
CA GLU A 375 26.55 2.96 -22.09
C GLU A 375 25.70 1.67 -22.05
N LEU A 376 24.72 1.60 -21.16
CA LEU A 376 23.83 0.44 -21.04
C LEU A 376 22.67 0.52 -22.04
N ARG A 377 22.24 -0.65 -22.52
CA ARG A 377 21.15 -0.83 -23.48
C ARG A 377 19.86 -1.27 -22.81
N LYS A 378 19.94 -2.13 -21.79
CA LYS A 378 18.78 -2.64 -21.07
C LYS A 378 19.10 -2.79 -19.59
N VAL A 379 18.17 -2.43 -18.72
CA VAL A 379 18.26 -2.61 -17.27
C VAL A 379 16.91 -3.04 -16.69
N VAL A 380 16.92 -3.64 -15.51
CA VAL A 380 15.71 -3.87 -14.70
C VAL A 380 15.73 -2.92 -13.51
N PHE A 381 14.73 -2.06 -13.40
CA PHE A 381 14.56 -1.19 -12.23
C PHE A 381 13.77 -1.93 -11.14
N LEU A 382 14.27 -1.88 -9.91
CA LEU A 382 13.62 -2.46 -8.72
C LEU A 382 13.47 -1.35 -7.66
N ASP A 383 12.28 -1.23 -7.07
CA ASP A 383 12.10 -0.39 -5.86
C ASP A 383 12.73 -1.14 -4.65
N ASP A 384 12.98 -0.44 -3.54
CA ASP A 384 13.64 -0.99 -2.34
C ASP A 384 12.72 -1.81 -1.43
N ASP A 385 11.42 -1.72 -1.66
CA ASP A 385 10.34 -2.35 -0.91
C ASP A 385 9.83 -3.63 -1.59
N ILE A 386 10.74 -4.39 -2.22
CA ILE A 386 10.44 -5.65 -2.89
C ILE A 386 11.24 -6.81 -2.33
N VAL A 387 10.72 -8.02 -2.56
CA VAL A 387 11.41 -9.29 -2.36
C VAL A 387 11.35 -10.08 -3.66
N VAL A 388 12.50 -10.53 -4.15
CA VAL A 388 12.60 -11.42 -5.31
C VAL A 388 12.51 -12.86 -4.83
N GLN A 389 11.60 -13.65 -5.41
CA GLN A 389 11.39 -15.07 -5.10
C GLN A 389 11.87 -16.01 -6.22
N LYS A 390 12.12 -15.49 -7.42
CA LYS A 390 12.46 -16.28 -8.61
C LYS A 390 13.56 -15.60 -9.41
N ASP A 391 14.28 -16.40 -10.20
CA ASP A 391 15.28 -15.89 -11.12
C ASP A 391 14.68 -14.88 -12.10
N LEU A 392 15.32 -13.72 -12.22
CA LEU A 392 14.85 -12.59 -13.04
C LEU A 392 15.58 -12.48 -14.38
N SER A 393 16.48 -13.41 -14.71
CA SER A 393 17.31 -13.32 -15.93
C SER A 393 16.47 -13.33 -17.21
N GLU A 394 15.33 -14.04 -17.21
CA GLU A 394 14.42 -14.08 -18.36
C GLU A 394 13.87 -12.70 -18.74
N LEU A 395 13.72 -11.76 -17.78
CA LEU A 395 13.27 -10.39 -18.04
C LEU A 395 14.16 -9.67 -19.08
N PHE A 396 15.46 -9.96 -19.11
CA PHE A 396 16.39 -9.34 -20.05
C PHE A 396 16.20 -9.86 -21.49
N THR A 397 15.57 -11.02 -21.65
CA THR A 397 15.29 -11.64 -22.96
C THR A 397 13.89 -11.31 -23.50
N ILE A 398 13.01 -10.72 -22.67
CA ILE A 398 11.68 -10.33 -23.10
C ILE A 398 11.77 -9.30 -24.24
N ASN A 399 10.99 -9.56 -25.29
CA ASN A 399 10.80 -8.64 -26.40
C ASN A 399 9.77 -7.57 -26.02
N LEU A 400 10.21 -6.31 -25.97
CA LEU A 400 9.34 -5.18 -25.67
C LEU A 400 8.57 -4.66 -26.89
N ASN A 401 8.65 -5.32 -28.05
CA ASN A 401 7.93 -4.95 -29.28
C ASN A 401 8.13 -3.49 -29.72
N GLY A 402 9.32 -2.93 -29.48
CA GLY A 402 9.66 -1.53 -29.77
C GLY A 402 9.14 -0.52 -28.73
N ASN A 403 8.56 -0.98 -27.62
CA ASN A 403 8.26 -0.18 -26.45
C ASN A 403 9.53 0.12 -25.64
N VAL A 404 9.45 1.14 -24.79
CA VAL A 404 10.56 1.58 -23.94
C VAL A 404 10.63 0.78 -22.64
N MET A 405 9.48 0.37 -22.13
CA MET A 405 9.35 -0.28 -20.83
C MET A 405 8.52 -1.55 -20.94
N GLY A 406 8.91 -2.60 -20.20
CA GLY A 406 8.03 -3.70 -19.82
C GLY A 406 7.56 -3.48 -18.39
N ALA A 407 6.25 -3.52 -18.15
CA ALA A 407 5.67 -3.39 -16.81
C ALA A 407 4.40 -4.24 -16.66
N VAL A 408 4.12 -4.65 -15.42
CA VAL A 408 2.84 -5.29 -15.10
C VAL A 408 1.75 -4.24 -14.99
N GLU A 409 0.68 -4.46 -15.76
CA GLU A 409 -0.54 -3.68 -15.70
C GLU A 409 -1.31 -3.94 -14.40
N THR A 410 -1.84 -2.88 -13.79
CA THR A 410 -2.50 -2.93 -12.48
C THR A 410 -4.00 -2.67 -12.55
N CYS A 411 -4.55 -2.45 -13.75
CA CYS A 411 -5.98 -2.23 -13.88
C CYS A 411 -6.76 -3.55 -13.71
N MET A 412 -7.52 -3.64 -12.63
CA MET A 412 -8.63 -4.58 -12.49
C MET A 412 -9.95 -3.85 -12.79
N GLU A 413 -11.11 -4.52 -12.65
CA GLU A 413 -12.42 -3.98 -13.10
C GLU A 413 -12.71 -2.56 -12.60
N THR A 414 -12.22 -2.15 -11.41
CA THR A 414 -12.51 -0.84 -10.81
C THR A 414 -11.30 -0.03 -10.30
N PHE A 415 -10.07 -0.55 -10.43
CA PHE A 415 -8.88 0.06 -9.83
C PHE A 415 -7.79 0.42 -10.86
N HIS A 416 -6.97 1.43 -10.52
CA HIS A 416 -5.73 1.82 -11.20
C HIS A 416 -5.80 2.22 -12.69
N ARG A 417 -6.96 2.70 -13.18
CA ARG A 417 -7.05 3.38 -14.48
C ARG A 417 -6.56 4.83 -14.40
N PHE A 418 -6.23 5.42 -15.55
CA PHE A 418 -5.68 6.78 -15.64
C PHE A 418 -6.54 7.84 -14.96
N HIS A 419 -7.88 7.73 -15.01
CA HIS A 419 -8.78 8.68 -14.35
C HIS A 419 -8.67 8.73 -12.82
N LYS A 420 -8.05 7.73 -12.17
CA LYS A 420 -7.77 7.76 -10.73
C LYS A 420 -6.55 8.60 -10.37
N TYR A 421 -5.64 8.79 -11.32
CA TYR A 421 -4.35 9.46 -11.12
C TYR A 421 -4.31 10.87 -11.70
N LEU A 422 -5.05 11.11 -12.78
CA LEU A 422 -5.00 12.33 -13.56
C LEU A 422 -6.33 13.08 -13.50
N ASN A 423 -6.26 14.41 -13.54
CA ASN A 423 -7.43 15.27 -13.61
C ASN A 423 -7.99 15.33 -15.05
N HIS A 424 -8.85 14.38 -15.42
CA HIS A 424 -9.47 14.35 -16.75
C HIS A 424 -10.49 15.47 -17.00
N SER A 425 -10.88 16.24 -15.98
CA SER A 425 -11.61 17.49 -16.18
C SER A 425 -10.73 18.58 -16.79
N HIS A 426 -9.41 18.48 -16.65
CA HIS A 426 -8.48 19.44 -17.24
C HIS A 426 -8.35 19.23 -18.77
N PRO A 427 -8.55 20.27 -19.61
CA PRO A 427 -8.55 20.14 -21.06
C PRO A 427 -7.28 19.49 -21.63
N LEU A 428 -6.12 19.81 -21.05
CA LEU A 428 -4.83 19.27 -21.49
C LEU A 428 -4.76 17.74 -21.33
N ILE A 429 -5.22 17.19 -20.21
CA ILE A 429 -5.22 15.74 -19.96
C ILE A 429 -6.24 15.07 -20.89
N ARG A 430 -7.46 15.61 -20.95
CA ARG A 430 -8.54 15.07 -21.79
C ARG A 430 -8.18 14.99 -23.27
N ALA A 431 -7.36 15.92 -23.76
CA ALA A 431 -6.94 15.94 -25.15
C ALA A 431 -5.89 14.89 -25.50
N HIS A 432 -5.12 14.40 -24.52
CA HIS A 432 -3.93 13.55 -24.76
C HIS A 432 -4.08 12.12 -24.24
N PHE A 433 -4.91 11.87 -23.23
CA PHE A 433 -4.97 10.58 -22.53
C PHE A 433 -6.39 10.02 -22.45
N ASP A 434 -6.49 8.73 -22.70
CA ASP A 434 -7.73 7.97 -22.49
C ASP A 434 -7.95 7.77 -20.97
N PRO A 435 -9.08 8.23 -20.39
CA PRO A 435 -9.39 8.01 -18.97
C PRO A 435 -9.47 6.53 -18.58
N ASP A 436 -9.76 5.66 -19.54
CA ASP A 436 -9.90 4.23 -19.34
C ASP A 436 -8.61 3.45 -19.63
N ALA A 437 -7.52 4.12 -20.01
CA ALA A 437 -6.22 3.48 -20.17
C ALA A 437 -5.80 2.76 -18.87
N CYS A 438 -5.21 1.57 -19.06
CA CYS A 438 -4.72 0.75 -17.97
C CYS A 438 -3.48 1.40 -17.35
N GLY A 439 -3.47 1.55 -16.03
CA GLY A 439 -2.25 1.91 -15.30
C GLY A 439 -1.34 0.69 -15.14
N TRP A 440 -0.08 0.97 -14.84
CA TRP A 440 0.94 -0.01 -14.46
C TRP A 440 1.63 0.49 -13.18
N ALA A 441 2.52 -0.31 -12.60
CA ALA A 441 3.24 0.08 -11.40
C ALA A 441 4.74 0.16 -11.62
N PHE A 442 5.37 1.10 -10.91
CA PHE A 442 6.80 1.03 -10.68
C PHE A 442 7.12 -0.05 -9.64
N GLY A 443 8.35 -0.54 -9.65
CA GLY A 443 8.93 -1.41 -8.61
C GLY A 443 9.52 -2.70 -9.14
N MET A 444 9.13 -3.09 -10.34
CA MET A 444 9.83 -4.05 -11.19
C MET A 444 9.51 -3.67 -12.63
N ASN A 445 10.47 -3.07 -13.33
CA ASN A 445 10.27 -2.61 -14.70
C ASN A 445 11.48 -2.93 -15.56
N VAL A 446 11.25 -3.51 -16.73
CA VAL A 446 12.29 -3.75 -17.74
C VAL A 446 12.41 -2.50 -18.60
N LEU A 447 13.60 -1.96 -18.77
CA LEU A 447 13.81 -0.69 -19.46
C LEU A 447 14.79 -0.86 -20.62
N ASP A 448 14.34 -0.57 -21.83
CA ASP A 448 15.20 -0.43 -23.01
C ASP A 448 15.69 1.02 -23.10
N LEU A 449 16.95 1.23 -22.72
CA LEU A 449 17.58 2.54 -22.67
C LEU A 449 17.90 3.09 -24.06
N VAL A 450 18.05 2.23 -25.07
CA VAL A 450 18.23 2.66 -26.46
C VAL A 450 16.93 3.27 -26.96
N MET A 451 15.81 2.57 -26.76
CA MET A 451 14.49 3.06 -27.13
C MET A 451 14.07 4.26 -26.30
N TRP A 452 14.43 4.32 -25.02
CA TRP A 452 14.21 5.49 -24.18
C TRP A 452 14.85 6.74 -24.77
N ARG A 453 16.13 6.68 -25.11
CA ARG A 453 16.87 7.79 -25.73
C ARG A 453 16.26 8.18 -27.08
N ASN A 454 15.93 7.19 -27.93
CA ASN A 454 15.32 7.43 -29.23
C ASN A 454 13.94 8.11 -29.14
N LYS A 455 13.14 7.78 -28.13
CA LYS A 455 11.81 8.37 -27.90
C LYS A 455 11.85 9.63 -27.02
N ASN A 456 13.02 9.98 -26.48
CA ASN A 456 13.24 11.10 -25.57
C ASN A 456 12.24 11.12 -24.39
N VAL A 457 12.08 9.98 -23.71
CA VAL A 457 11.10 9.86 -22.61
C VAL A 457 11.44 10.83 -21.46
N THR A 458 12.71 11.09 -21.16
CA THR A 458 13.12 12.09 -20.16
C THR A 458 12.61 13.49 -20.52
N GLY A 459 12.68 13.89 -21.80
CA GLY A 459 12.12 15.16 -22.26
C GLY A 459 10.59 15.23 -22.17
N ILE A 460 9.89 14.11 -22.41
CA ILE A 460 8.42 14.05 -22.23
C ILE A 460 8.07 14.20 -20.73
N TYR A 461 8.83 13.54 -19.86
CA TYR A 461 8.70 13.68 -18.41
C TYR A 461 8.91 15.14 -17.98
N HIS A 462 9.96 15.83 -18.48
CA HIS A 462 10.19 17.25 -18.20
C HIS A 462 9.00 18.11 -18.58
N TYR A 463 8.48 17.93 -19.81
CA TYR A 463 7.33 18.67 -20.30
C TYR A 463 6.12 18.54 -19.36
N TRP A 464 5.78 17.32 -18.92
CA TRP A 464 4.65 17.13 -18.03
C TRP A 464 4.87 17.73 -16.65
N GLN A 465 6.08 17.61 -16.09
CA GLN A 465 6.41 18.22 -14.80
C GLN A 465 6.26 19.74 -14.84
N GLU A 466 6.76 20.39 -15.88
CA GLU A 466 6.62 21.85 -16.06
C GLU A 466 5.15 22.26 -16.20
N ARG A 467 4.33 21.46 -16.91
CA ARG A 467 2.89 21.73 -17.07
C ARG A 467 2.07 21.49 -15.81
N ASN A 468 2.59 20.77 -14.83
CA ASN A 468 1.94 20.54 -13.55
C ASN A 468 2.56 21.36 -12.40
N ALA A 469 3.24 22.47 -12.72
CA ALA A 469 3.81 23.37 -11.70
C ALA A 469 2.76 23.93 -10.73
N ASP A 470 1.49 24.03 -11.15
CA ASP A 470 0.35 24.45 -10.33
C ASP A 470 -0.44 23.30 -9.69
N HIS A 471 0.00 22.05 -9.90
CA HIS A 471 -0.63 20.83 -9.39
C HIS A 471 -2.10 20.64 -9.82
N THR A 472 -2.48 21.16 -10.99
CA THR A 472 -3.83 21.02 -11.54
C THR A 472 -4.03 19.73 -12.37
N LEU A 473 -2.95 19.15 -12.92
CA LEU A 473 -3.01 17.95 -13.77
C LEU A 473 -3.01 16.67 -12.93
N TRP A 474 -2.17 16.60 -11.90
CA TRP A 474 -2.19 15.57 -10.85
C TRP A 474 -1.65 16.15 -9.54
N LYS A 475 -1.87 15.43 -8.44
CA LYS A 475 -1.57 15.96 -7.10
C LYS A 475 -0.21 15.57 -6.52
N LEU A 476 0.21 14.30 -6.64
CA LEU A 476 1.44 13.80 -5.99
C LEU A 476 2.04 12.60 -6.71
N GLY A 477 3.28 12.31 -6.35
CA GLY A 477 3.96 11.05 -6.61
C GLY A 477 4.59 10.99 -7.98
N SER A 478 5.45 9.97 -8.16
CA SER A 478 6.16 9.71 -9.40
C SER A 478 5.33 8.87 -10.39
N LEU A 479 4.32 8.13 -9.91
CA LEU A 479 3.51 7.29 -10.81
C LEU A 479 2.71 8.12 -11.83
N PRO A 480 1.93 9.17 -11.47
CA PRO A 480 1.22 9.95 -12.48
C PRO A 480 2.10 10.53 -13.59
N PRO A 481 3.23 11.21 -13.33
CA PRO A 481 4.11 11.68 -14.41
C PRO A 481 4.74 10.52 -15.18
N GLY A 482 4.94 9.34 -14.57
CA GLY A 482 5.33 8.12 -15.29
C GLY A 482 4.27 7.65 -16.28
N LEU A 483 3.01 7.54 -15.86
CA LEU A 483 1.90 7.18 -16.73
C LEU A 483 1.81 8.11 -17.95
N LEU A 484 2.07 9.42 -17.75
CA LEU A 484 2.08 10.42 -18.83
C LEU A 484 3.30 10.25 -19.76
N ALA A 485 4.50 10.07 -19.19
CA ALA A 485 5.75 10.00 -19.95
C ALA A 485 5.86 8.73 -20.81
N PHE A 486 5.34 7.60 -20.31
CA PHE A 486 5.40 6.31 -20.98
C PHE A 486 4.11 5.95 -21.72
N TYR A 487 3.16 6.88 -21.88
CA TYR A 487 1.90 6.58 -22.52
C TYR A 487 2.07 6.06 -23.96
N GLY A 488 1.62 4.82 -24.21
CA GLY A 488 1.80 4.11 -25.47
C GLY A 488 3.24 3.65 -25.75
N LEU A 489 4.06 3.51 -24.72
CA LEU A 489 5.46 3.06 -24.78
C LEU A 489 5.75 1.92 -23.79
N VAL A 490 4.71 1.20 -23.35
CA VAL A 490 4.79 0.11 -22.37
C VAL A 490 4.31 -1.19 -23.00
N GLU A 491 5.11 -2.24 -22.86
CA GLU A 491 4.73 -3.62 -23.11
C GLU A 491 4.17 -4.22 -21.82
N PRO A 492 2.92 -4.72 -21.82
CA PRO A 492 2.35 -5.42 -20.68
C PRO A 492 3.09 -6.74 -20.41
N LEU A 493 3.53 -6.94 -19.17
CA LEU A 493 4.15 -8.19 -18.72
C LEU A 493 3.14 -9.09 -18.02
N ASP A 494 3.46 -10.39 -17.96
CA ASP A 494 2.68 -11.35 -17.17
C ASP A 494 2.59 -10.90 -15.69
N PRO A 495 1.39 -10.88 -15.09
CA PRO A 495 1.20 -10.45 -13.70
C PRO A 495 2.05 -11.20 -12.67
N LYS A 496 2.49 -12.42 -12.97
CA LYS A 496 3.38 -13.20 -12.09
C LYS A 496 4.74 -12.54 -11.91
N TRP A 497 5.19 -11.69 -12.83
CA TRP A 497 6.47 -11.00 -12.68
C TRP A 497 6.47 -10.00 -11.53
N HIS A 498 5.33 -9.36 -11.23
CA HIS A 498 5.24 -8.30 -10.22
C HIS A 498 3.92 -8.37 -9.47
N VAL A 499 3.96 -8.96 -8.27
CA VAL A 499 2.81 -9.09 -7.39
C VAL A 499 2.78 -7.92 -6.41
N LEU A 500 1.71 -7.13 -6.48
CA LEU A 500 1.51 -5.94 -5.67
C LEU A 500 0.51 -6.19 -4.54
N GLY A 501 0.56 -5.35 -3.51
CA GLY A 501 -0.47 -5.24 -2.49
C GLY A 501 0.00 -5.53 -1.08
N LEU A 502 1.23 -6.04 -0.89
CA LEU A 502 1.69 -6.54 0.40
C LEU A 502 1.87 -5.43 1.46
N GLY A 503 1.85 -4.16 1.06
CA GLY A 503 1.93 -3.01 1.96
C GLY A 503 0.61 -2.24 2.18
N TYR A 504 -0.54 -2.73 1.68
CA TYR A 504 -1.84 -2.08 1.94
C TYR A 504 -3.09 -2.96 1.81
N THR A 505 -3.02 -4.17 1.23
CA THR A 505 -4.20 -5.00 0.99
C THR A 505 -3.91 -6.49 1.16
N THR A 506 -4.96 -7.30 1.13
CA THR A 506 -4.84 -8.76 1.13
C THR A 506 -4.65 -9.26 -0.30
N VAL A 507 -3.54 -9.95 -0.52
CA VAL A 507 -3.21 -10.65 -1.75
C VAL A 507 -3.46 -12.14 -1.58
N ASP A 508 -4.01 -12.76 -2.63
CA ASP A 508 -4.29 -14.18 -2.69
C ASP A 508 -2.99 -15.02 -2.54
N PRO A 509 -2.97 -16.06 -1.67
CA PRO A 509 -1.78 -16.88 -1.45
C PRO A 509 -1.25 -17.60 -2.69
N ALA A 510 -2.10 -18.00 -3.63
CA ALA A 510 -1.65 -18.66 -4.86
C ALA A 510 -0.90 -17.64 -5.75
N THR A 511 -1.41 -16.41 -5.85
CA THR A 511 -0.74 -15.31 -6.54
C THR A 511 0.65 -15.03 -5.94
N ILE A 512 0.77 -15.00 -4.60
CA ILE A 512 2.07 -14.82 -3.92
C ILE A 512 3.02 -15.96 -4.27
N LYS A 513 2.55 -17.22 -4.18
CA LYS A 513 3.37 -18.40 -4.48
C LYS A 513 3.89 -18.40 -5.93
N GLU A 514 3.10 -17.90 -6.86
CA GLU A 514 3.47 -17.83 -8.27
C GLU A 514 4.29 -16.58 -8.64
N GLY A 515 4.32 -15.57 -7.77
CA GLY A 515 5.04 -14.32 -7.98
C GLY A 515 6.56 -14.49 -8.10
N ALA A 516 7.18 -13.72 -9.00
CA ALA A 516 8.63 -13.58 -9.10
C ALA A 516 9.13 -12.43 -8.21
N VAL A 517 8.43 -11.29 -8.20
CA VAL A 517 8.72 -10.16 -7.33
C VAL A 517 7.50 -9.81 -6.49
N LEU A 518 7.65 -9.86 -5.17
CA LEU A 518 6.64 -9.43 -4.20
C LEU A 518 6.90 -7.98 -3.81
N HIS A 519 5.91 -7.12 -3.97
CA HIS A 519 6.04 -5.69 -3.73
C HIS A 519 5.22 -5.27 -2.52
N TYR A 520 5.89 -4.75 -1.49
CA TYR A 520 5.29 -4.11 -0.32
C TYR A 520 4.89 -2.66 -0.62
N ASN A 521 4.34 -2.41 -1.81
CA ASN A 521 3.86 -1.08 -2.18
C ASN A 521 2.78 -0.64 -1.19
N GLY A 522 2.73 0.66 -0.87
CA GLY A 522 1.87 1.19 0.19
C GLY A 522 2.64 1.59 1.45
N ASN A 523 1.93 1.78 2.56
CA ASN A 523 2.49 2.38 3.77
C ASN A 523 2.93 1.34 4.81
N MET A 524 2.40 0.12 4.76
CA MET A 524 2.66 -0.94 5.75
C MET A 524 3.90 -1.76 5.38
N LYS A 525 5.07 -1.11 5.41
CA LYS A 525 6.37 -1.76 5.08
C LYS A 525 6.77 -2.80 6.14
N PRO A 526 7.47 -3.88 5.77
CA PRO A 526 7.79 -4.97 6.69
C PRO A 526 8.78 -4.59 7.80
N TRP A 527 9.61 -3.56 7.59
CA TRP A 527 10.51 -3.00 8.61
C TRP A 527 9.85 -1.97 9.55
N LEU A 528 8.55 -1.70 9.38
CA LEU A 528 7.80 -0.79 10.24
C LEU A 528 6.90 -1.57 11.21
N LYS A 529 6.61 -0.97 12.36
CA LYS A 529 5.68 -1.55 13.35
C LYS A 529 4.25 -1.70 12.83
N ILE A 530 3.87 -0.87 11.86
CA ILE A 530 2.56 -0.93 11.19
C ILE A 530 2.55 -1.92 10.01
N GLY A 531 3.65 -2.65 9.78
CA GLY A 531 3.76 -3.65 8.74
C GLY A 531 2.73 -4.77 8.89
N MET A 532 2.31 -5.36 7.77
CA MET A 532 1.34 -6.45 7.78
C MET A 532 2.02 -7.76 8.21
N GLU A 533 1.74 -8.21 9.43
CA GLU A 533 2.41 -9.36 10.06
C GLU A 533 2.43 -10.62 9.18
N LYS A 534 1.30 -10.92 8.52
CA LYS A 534 1.17 -12.07 7.61
C LYS A 534 2.13 -12.07 6.41
N TYR A 535 2.68 -10.93 6.03
CA TYR A 535 3.61 -10.79 4.90
C TYR A 535 5.06 -10.54 5.34
N LYS A 536 5.30 -10.38 6.64
CA LYS A 536 6.61 -10.06 7.18
C LYS A 536 7.60 -11.21 7.00
N GLY A 537 7.15 -12.47 7.10
CA GLY A 537 8.01 -13.65 6.91
C GLY A 537 8.73 -13.69 5.55
N PHE A 538 8.13 -13.20 4.46
CA PHE A 538 8.81 -13.16 3.16
C PHE A 538 10.00 -12.20 3.14
N TRP A 539 9.93 -11.12 3.92
CA TRP A 539 11.02 -10.16 4.11
C TRP A 539 12.10 -10.72 5.04
N ASP A 540 11.67 -11.23 6.19
CA ASP A 540 12.56 -11.67 7.27
C ASP A 540 13.47 -12.82 6.82
N ASN A 541 13.05 -13.64 5.86
CA ASN A 541 13.88 -14.69 5.23
C ASN A 541 15.18 -14.18 4.59
N TYR A 542 15.24 -12.89 4.25
CA TYR A 542 16.36 -12.25 3.56
C TYR A 542 17.13 -11.26 4.45
N VAL A 543 16.73 -11.13 5.72
CA VAL A 543 17.42 -10.32 6.72
C VAL A 543 18.22 -11.23 7.64
N ASP A 544 19.54 -11.08 7.66
CA ASP A 544 20.38 -11.81 8.59
C ASP A 544 20.35 -11.18 10.00
N TYR A 545 19.32 -11.50 10.78
CA TYR A 545 19.20 -11.03 12.17
C TYR A 545 20.32 -11.55 13.10
N SER A 546 21.16 -12.48 12.65
CA SER A 546 22.36 -12.89 13.41
C SER A 546 23.51 -11.89 13.26
N HIS A 547 23.47 -11.00 12.27
CA HIS A 547 24.49 -10.00 12.04
C HIS A 547 24.71 -9.11 13.28
N PRO A 548 25.94 -8.96 13.81
CA PRO A 548 26.18 -8.27 15.08
C PRO A 548 25.66 -6.82 15.15
N LEU A 549 25.71 -6.10 14.03
CA LEU A 549 25.16 -4.74 13.96
C LEU A 549 23.63 -4.73 14.05
N LEU A 550 22.95 -5.72 13.46
CA LEU A 550 21.49 -5.83 13.54
C LEU A 550 21.06 -6.23 14.95
N GLN A 551 21.72 -7.20 15.57
CA GLN A 551 21.44 -7.55 16.98
C GLN A 551 21.60 -6.35 17.91
N ARG A 552 22.63 -5.52 17.74
CA ARG A 552 22.82 -4.34 18.59
C ARG A 552 21.80 -3.22 18.39
N CYS A 553 21.10 -3.21 17.26
CA CYS A 553 20.18 -2.12 16.89
C CYS A 553 18.71 -2.52 16.91
N PHE A 554 18.39 -3.80 16.73
CA PHE A 554 17.01 -4.29 16.60
C PHE A 554 16.55 -5.18 17.75
N THR A 555 17.46 -5.65 18.61
CA THR A 555 17.07 -6.36 19.85
C THR A 555 16.83 -5.32 20.95
N HIS A 556 15.60 -5.29 21.47
CA HIS A 556 15.20 -4.52 22.64
C HIS A 556 14.99 -5.43 23.84
#